data_AF-A0A961DGZ6-F1
#
_entry.id   AF-A0A961DGZ6-F1
#
_cell.length_a   1.000
_cell.length_b   1.000
_cell.length_c   1.000
_cell.angle_alpha   90.00
_cell.angle_beta   90.00
_cell.angle_gamma   90.00
#
_symmetry.space_group_name_H-M   'P 1'
#
loop_
_entity.id
_entity.type
_entity.pdbx_description
1 polymer ?
#
loop_
_entity_poly.entity_id
_entity_poly.type
_entity_poly.pdbx_seq_one_letter_code
_entity_poly.pdbx_strand_id
1 'polypeptide(L)'
;MSAEPTGGREPTAGTASVLINYGGQSFLTTREMAECFLVHARQVLADHDAQLVALLHEGGPELLLIADHIPFQVGDLFQHSPAIETQ
;
A
#
# COMPACT_ATOMS: atom_id res chain seq x y z
N MET A 1 -34.59 -15.31 -17.07
CA MET A 1 -33.12 -15.33 -17.12
C MET A 1 -32.66 -14.03 -16.48
N SER A 2 -32.42 -14.06 -15.18
CA SER A 2 -32.00 -12.88 -14.41
C SER A 2 -30.48 -12.85 -14.43
N ALA A 3 -29.90 -11.85 -15.08
CA ALA A 3 -28.47 -11.57 -14.97
C ALA A 3 -28.25 -10.90 -13.63
N GLU A 4 -27.53 -11.59 -12.75
CA GLU A 4 -27.04 -11.06 -11.48
C GLU A 4 -26.07 -9.91 -11.79
N PRO A 5 -26.19 -8.74 -11.15
CA PRO A 5 -25.11 -7.77 -11.18
C PRO A 5 -23.94 -8.40 -10.43
N THR A 6 -22.89 -8.77 -11.17
CA THR A 6 -21.59 -9.13 -10.60
C THR A 6 -21.12 -7.95 -9.76
N GLY A 7 -21.40 -8.02 -8.46
CA GLY A 7 -20.87 -7.11 -7.46
C GLY A 7 -19.36 -7.25 -7.48
N GLY A 8 -18.70 -6.42 -8.29
CA GLY A 8 -17.31 -6.06 -8.04
C GLY A 8 -17.29 -5.56 -6.60
N ARG A 9 -16.52 -6.24 -5.75
CA ARG A 9 -16.29 -5.81 -4.38
C ARG A 9 -15.88 -4.34 -4.42
N GLU A 10 -16.80 -3.44 -4.09
CA GLU A 10 -16.43 -2.09 -3.72
C GLU A 10 -15.54 -2.24 -2.48
N PRO A 11 -14.29 -1.74 -2.49
CA PRO A 11 -13.44 -1.78 -1.31
C PRO A 11 -14.04 -0.84 -0.25
N THR A 12 -15.00 -1.39 0.48
CA THR A 12 -15.71 -0.78 1.60
C THR A 12 -15.07 -1.30 2.88
N ALA A 13 -13.85 -0.82 3.15
CA ALA A 13 -13.22 -0.99 4.45
C ALA A 13 -12.18 0.12 4.65
N GLY A 14 -12.59 1.18 5.37
CA GLY A 14 -11.76 2.20 6.01
C GLY A 14 -10.49 2.62 5.26
N THR A 15 -10.54 3.78 4.60
CA THR A 15 -9.46 4.36 3.79
C THR A 15 -8.24 4.80 4.62
N ALA A 16 -7.71 3.97 5.51
CA ALA A 16 -6.42 4.22 6.15
C ALA A 16 -5.35 4.20 5.04
N SER A 17 -4.95 5.39 4.63
CA SER A 17 -3.90 5.57 3.66
C SER A 17 -2.57 5.29 4.34
N VAL A 18 -1.73 4.51 3.67
CA VAL A 18 -0.40 4.16 4.13
C VAL A 18 0.61 4.86 3.23
N LEU A 19 1.60 5.50 3.85
CA LEU A 19 2.70 6.15 3.16
C LEU A 19 3.92 5.23 3.17
N ILE A 20 4.40 4.89 1.98
CA ILE A 20 5.65 4.13 1.81
C ILE A 20 6.72 5.11 1.35
N ASN A 21 7.76 5.30 2.15
CA ASN A 21 8.94 6.05 1.77
C ASN A 21 10.01 5.08 1.26
N TYR A 22 10.43 5.24 0.02
CA TYR A 22 11.38 4.36 -0.65
C TYR A 22 12.35 5.20 -1.49
N GLY A 23 13.66 5.05 -1.26
CA GLY A 23 14.68 5.73 -2.08
C GLY A 23 14.57 7.27 -2.11
N GLY A 24 13.94 7.88 -1.11
CA GLY A 24 13.67 9.33 -1.07
C GLY A 24 12.37 9.77 -1.75
N GLN A 25 11.59 8.84 -2.30
CA GLN A 25 10.25 9.08 -2.83
C GLN A 25 9.18 8.54 -1.88
N SER A 26 8.01 9.17 -1.90
CA SER A 26 6.88 8.78 -1.06
C SER A 26 5.71 8.33 -1.93
N PHE A 27 5.14 7.17 -1.61
CA PHE A 27 4.03 6.56 -2.33
C PHE A 27 2.84 6.39 -1.39
N LEU A 28 1.69 6.94 -1.79
CA LEU A 28 0.44 6.85 -1.04
C LEU A 28 -0.38 5.67 -1.56
N THR A 29 -0.71 4.74 -0.67
CA THR A 29 -1.42 3.51 -1.02
C THR A 29 -2.44 3.13 0.04
N THR A 30 -3.26 2.11 -0.22
CA THR A 30 -4.15 1.53 0.79
C THR A 30 -3.37 0.58 1.70
N ARG A 31 -3.86 0.36 2.92
CA ARG A 31 -3.28 -0.62 3.84
C ARG A 31 -3.12 -2.01 3.20
N GLU A 32 -4.16 -2.50 2.52
CA GLU A 32 -4.14 -3.82 1.89
C GLU A 32 -3.03 -3.94 0.84
N MET A 33 -2.83 -2.90 0.03
CA MET A 33 -1.76 -2.88 -0.97
C MET A 33 -0.37 -2.74 -0.34
N ALA A 34 -0.23 -1.94 0.72
CA ALA A 34 1.01 -1.86 1.48
C ALA A 34 1.38 -3.21 2.12
N GLU A 35 0.40 -3.94 2.66
CA GLU A 35 0.62 -5.27 3.22
C GLU A 35 1.09 -6.27 2.15
N CYS A 36 0.45 -6.29 0.98
CA CYS A 36 0.88 -7.12 -0.16
C CYS A 36 2.32 -6.83 -0.58
N PHE A 37 2.69 -5.55 -0.68
CA PHE A 37 4.05 -5.11 -0.98
C PHE A 37 5.04 -5.57 0.11
N LEU A 38 4.69 -5.38 1.38
CA LEU A 38 5.55 -5.73 2.52
C LEU A 38 5.84 -7.23 2.62
N VAL A 39 4.87 -8.09 2.30
CA VAL A 39 5.08 -9.54 2.28
C VAL A 39 6.18 -9.91 1.29
N HIS A 40 6.11 -9.39 0.06
CA HIS A 40 7.11 -9.65 -0.96
C HIS A 40 8.46 -9.02 -0.63
N ALA A 41 8.47 -7.76 -0.19
CA ALA A 41 9.72 -7.08 0.17
C ALA A 41 10.47 -7.81 1.29
N ARG A 42 9.75 -8.33 2.29
CA ARG A 42 10.36 -9.13 3.37
C ARG A 42 10.95 -10.45 2.89
N GLN A 43 10.31 -11.11 1.92
CA GLN A 43 10.85 -12.34 1.32
C GLN A 43 12.14 -12.06 0.58
N VAL A 44 12.19 -11.02 -0.26
CA VAL A 44 13.40 -10.61 -0.98
C VAL A 44 14.55 -10.30 -0.03
N LEU A 45 14.28 -9.55 1.05
CA LEU A 45 15.29 -9.24 2.06
C LEU A 45 15.76 -10.49 2.82
N ALA A 46 14.86 -11.44 3.12
CA ALA A 46 15.21 -12.67 3.81
C ALA A 46 16.13 -13.58 2.97
N ASP A 47 15.98 -13.58 1.66
CA ASP A 47 16.84 -14.32 0.71
C ASP A 47 18.18 -13.61 0.45
N HIS A 48 18.43 -12.43 1.02
CA HIS A 48 19.58 -11.57 0.72
C HIS A 48 19.75 -11.28 -0.79
N ASP A 49 18.63 -11.25 -1.52
CA ASP A 49 18.59 -11.04 -2.97
C ASP A 49 18.22 -9.59 -3.31
N ALA A 50 18.17 -9.27 -4.60
CA ALA A 50 17.70 -7.98 -5.09
C ALA A 50 16.65 -8.18 -6.20
N GLN A 51 15.41 -7.78 -5.95
CA GLN A 51 14.29 -8.02 -6.86
C GLN A 51 13.38 -6.81 -7.02
N LEU A 52 12.79 -6.69 -8.22
CA LEU A 52 11.75 -5.70 -8.49
C LEU A 52 10.42 -6.18 -7.91
N VAL A 53 9.86 -5.40 -7.00
CA VAL A 53 8.56 -5.64 -6.38
C VAL A 53 7.59 -4.55 -6.81
N ALA A 54 6.41 -4.97 -7.27
CA ALA A 54 5.36 -4.03 -7.66
C ALA A 54 4.66 -3.44 -6.42
N LEU A 55 4.52 -2.12 -6.42
CA LEU A 55 3.69 -1.38 -5.48
C LEU A 55 2.53 -0.76 -6.25
N LEU A 56 1.30 -1.13 -5.90
CA LEU A 56 0.12 -0.42 -6.39
C LEU A 56 -0.15 0.78 -5.47
N HIS A 57 -0.08 1.98 -6.00
CA HIS A 57 -0.34 3.23 -5.27
C HIS A 57 -1.36 4.09 -6.02
N GLU A 58 -1.79 5.22 -5.44
CA GLU A 58 -2.84 6.07 -6.03
C GLU A 58 -2.50 6.61 -7.44
N GLY A 59 -1.21 6.70 -7.78
CA GLY A 59 -0.73 7.14 -9.09
C GLY A 59 -0.62 6.01 -10.12
N GLY A 60 -0.87 4.75 -9.73
CA GLY A 60 -0.71 3.57 -10.58
C GLY A 60 0.24 2.53 -9.99
N PRO A 61 0.61 1.51 -10.77
CA PRO A 61 1.63 0.55 -10.37
C PRO A 61 3.04 1.13 -10.55
N GLU A 62 3.91 0.94 -9.56
CA GLU A 62 5.32 1.30 -9.61
C GLU A 62 6.19 0.08 -9.29
N LEU A 63 7.35 -0.06 -9.95
CA LEU A 63 8.31 -1.13 -9.68
C LEU A 63 9.45 -0.62 -8.81
N LEU A 64 9.55 -1.14 -7.59
CA LEU A 64 10.57 -0.76 -6.61
C LEU A 64 11.61 -1.87 -6.47
N LEU A 65 12.89 -1.52 -6.55
CA LEU A 65 13.99 -2.47 -6.36
C LEU A 65 14.21 -2.75 -4.86
N ILE A 66 13.78 -3.90 -4.37
CA ILE A 66 14.05 -4.27 -2.98
C ILE A 66 15.42 -4.93 -2.92
N ALA A 67 16.29 -4.37 -2.08
CA ALA A 67 17.62 -4.91 -1.79
C ALA A 67 18.05 -4.44 -0.39
N ASP A 68 18.96 -5.18 0.25
CA ASP A 68 19.42 -4.92 1.63
C ASP A 68 19.99 -3.51 1.85
N HIS A 69 20.62 -2.94 0.82
CA HIS A 69 21.23 -1.62 0.86
C HIS A 69 20.28 -0.46 0.51
N ILE A 70 19.01 -0.74 0.18
CA ILE A 70 18.02 0.28 -0.19
C ILE A 70 16.99 0.39 0.93
N PRO A 71 17.09 1.40 1.81
CA PRO A 71 16.16 1.54 2.92
C PRO A 71 14.78 1.97 2.43
N PHE A 72 13.74 1.42 3.08
CA PHE A 72 12.38 1.89 2.93
C PHE A 72 11.66 1.89 4.30
N GLN A 73 10.63 2.72 4.42
CA GLN A 73 9.83 2.88 5.63
C GLN A 73 8.35 2.88 5.28
N VAL A 74 7.53 2.31 6.15
CA VAL A 74 6.08 2.30 6.01
C VAL A 74 5.47 2.99 7.23
N GLY A 75 4.66 4.02 6.99
CA GLY A 75 3.96 4.78 8.02
C GLY A 75 2.46 4.85 7.74
N ASP A 76 1.67 4.71 8.80
CA ASP A 76 0.22 4.90 8.74
C ASP A 76 -0.08 6.42 8.72
N LEU A 77 -0.83 6.90 7.73
CA LEU A 77 -1.39 8.24 7.80
C LEU A 77 -2.71 8.11 8.55
N PHE A 78 -2.69 8.42 9.85
CA PHE A 78 -3.91 8.55 10.63
C PHE A 78 -4.86 9.49 9.90
N GLN A 79 -6.01 8.96 9.45
CA GLN A 79 -7.12 9.80 9.01
C GLN A 79 -7.67 10.50 10.25
N HIS A 80 -7.19 11.72 10.49
CA HIS A 80 -7.81 12.63 11.44
C HIS A 80 -9.14 13.09 10.82
N SER A 81 -10.25 12.41 11.11
CA SER A 81 -11.57 12.97 10.94
C SER A 81 -11.87 13.83 12.18
N PRO A 82 -11.75 15.17 12.15
CA PRO A 82 -12.42 15.97 13.16
C PRO A 82 -13.92 15.82 12.90
N ALA A 83 -14.56 14.88 13.58
CA ALA A 83 -16.00 14.95 13.76
C ALA A 83 -16.28 16.28 14.48
N ILE A 84 -16.89 17.22 13.75
CA ILE A 84 -17.38 18.48 14.29
C ILE A 84 -18.48 18.09 15.30
N GLU A 85 -18.13 17.99 16.58
CA GLU A 85 -19.14 17.93 17.63
C GLU A 85 -19.57 19.38 17.90
N THR A 86 -20.71 19.73 17.30
CA THR A 86 -21.44 20.95 17.59
C THR A 86 -22.25 20.68 18.86
N GLN A 87 -21.95 21.36 19.97
CA GLN A 87 -22.94 21.76 20.98
C GLN A 87 -22.35 22.72 22.01
#